data_AF-A0A525VJ07-F1
#
_entry.id   AF-A0A525VJ07-F1
#
_cell.length_a   1.000
_cell.length_b   1.000
_cell.length_c   1.000
_cell.angle_alpha   90.00
_cell.angle_beta   90.00
_cell.angle_gamma   90.00
#
_symmetry.space_group_name_H-M   'P 1'
#
loop_
_entity.id
_entity.type
_entity.pdbx_description
1 polymer ?
#
loop_
_entity_poly.entity_id
_entity_poly.type
_entity_poly.pdbx_seq_one_letter_code
_entity_poly.pdbx_strand_id
1 'polypeptide(L)'
;MSLTITVEHLAAIAGRTTPLMPALAEWLNRLCPLYEIDLPQEYCHFLAQACHETDHFKTLREYASGNAYEGRQDLGNTQPGDGVRFKGRGIFQTTGRANYLELGIKKGRRDMFVDNPELLEQPEYAVWSACEYWKTRGLNDIANHADSDVLKKKHKGAVLDLSPVEYISYRVNGGNRGLDERKKFYSIAQRVLTEPAAPRLVRGRALARKRAKKRTPSIKRNSTRSARKSRKTSSASKAKSARASRRKL
;
A
#
# COMPACT_ATOMS: atom_id res chain seq x y z
N MET A 1 -7.13 -9.05 -22.38
CA MET A 1 -5.86 -8.31 -22.20
C MET A 1 -5.51 -8.42 -20.74
N SER A 2 -4.31 -8.91 -20.40
CA SER A 2 -3.83 -8.88 -19.01
C SER A 2 -3.66 -7.43 -18.56
N LEU A 3 -4.10 -7.12 -17.34
CA LEU A 3 -3.94 -5.79 -16.77
C LEU A 3 -2.45 -5.51 -16.51
N THR A 4 -1.95 -4.40 -17.04
CA THR A 4 -0.60 -3.92 -16.72
C THR A 4 -0.66 -2.90 -15.58
N ILE A 5 0.00 -3.20 -14.46
CA ILE A 5 0.15 -2.29 -13.32
C ILE A 5 1.20 -1.23 -13.65
N THR A 6 0.85 0.05 -13.53
CA THR A 6 1.77 1.17 -13.76
C THR A 6 2.15 1.86 -12.45
N VAL A 7 3.16 2.73 -12.51
CA VAL A 7 3.55 3.59 -11.37
C VAL A 7 2.40 4.52 -10.98
N GLU A 8 1.61 5.00 -11.94
CA GLU A 8 0.44 5.84 -11.70
C GLU A 8 -0.65 5.10 -10.93
N HIS A 9 -0.87 3.80 -11.21
CA HIS A 9 -1.80 2.98 -10.43
C HIS A 9 -1.35 2.88 -8.97
N LEU A 10 -0.07 2.53 -8.74
CA LEU A 10 0.49 2.42 -7.39
C LEU A 10 0.44 3.76 -6.64
N ALA A 11 0.77 4.86 -7.33
CA ALA A 11 0.75 6.20 -6.77
C ALA A 11 -0.66 6.67 -6.43
N ALA A 12 -1.66 6.33 -7.25
CA ALA A 12 -3.06 6.66 -7.00
C ALA A 12 -3.59 5.91 -5.76
N ILE A 13 -3.32 4.61 -5.65
CA ILE A 13 -3.70 3.81 -4.47
C ILE A 13 -3.03 4.35 -3.21
N ALA A 14 -1.74 4.64 -3.28
CA ALA A 14 -0.94 5.15 -2.16
C ALA A 14 -1.22 6.61 -1.80
N GLY A 15 -1.80 7.41 -2.71
CA GLY A 15 -1.93 8.86 -2.55
C GLY A 15 -0.60 9.62 -2.60
N ARG A 16 0.49 8.99 -3.06
CA ARG A 16 1.82 9.57 -3.21
C ARG A 16 2.69 8.73 -4.14
N THR A 17 3.71 9.34 -4.74
CA THR A 17 4.76 8.59 -5.46
C THR A 17 5.92 8.27 -4.52
N THR A 18 6.54 7.10 -4.68
CA THR A 18 7.75 6.70 -3.97
C THR A 18 8.81 6.16 -4.95
N PRO A 19 10.11 6.18 -4.60
CA PRO A 19 11.17 5.62 -5.45
C PRO A 19 11.07 4.11 -5.69
N LEU A 20 10.31 3.39 -4.88
CA LEU A 20 10.19 1.93 -4.94
C LEU A 20 9.21 1.47 -6.04
N MET A 21 8.23 2.32 -6.39
CA MET A 21 7.13 1.97 -7.29
C MET A 21 7.56 1.51 -8.68
N PRO A 22 8.57 2.10 -9.37
CA PRO A 22 8.97 1.63 -10.69
C PRO A 22 9.39 0.16 -10.69
N ALA A 23 10.25 -0.23 -9.74
CA ALA A 23 10.72 -1.60 -9.63
C ALA A 23 9.60 -2.55 -9.15
N LEU A 24 8.72 -2.10 -8.24
CA LEU A 24 7.55 -2.91 -7.87
C LEU A 24 6.62 -3.16 -9.06
N ALA A 25 6.31 -2.13 -9.85
CA ALA A 25 5.46 -2.28 -11.03
C ALA A 25 6.06 -3.28 -12.04
N GLU A 26 7.37 -3.23 -12.28
CA GLU A 26 8.07 -4.22 -13.12
C GLU A 26 7.83 -5.65 -12.61
N TRP A 27 8.11 -5.91 -11.34
CA TRP A 27 8.05 -7.26 -10.79
C TRP A 27 6.62 -7.76 -10.54
N LEU A 28 5.67 -6.88 -10.20
CA LEU A 28 4.24 -7.20 -10.14
C LEU A 28 3.77 -7.74 -11.50
N ASN A 29 4.06 -7.03 -12.59
CA ASN A 29 3.64 -7.45 -13.93
C ASN A 29 4.29 -8.75 -14.40
N ARG A 30 5.50 -9.08 -13.91
CA ARG A 30 6.18 -10.33 -14.25
C ARG A 30 5.71 -11.52 -13.42
N LEU A 31 5.46 -11.32 -12.13
CA LEU A 31 5.29 -12.42 -11.19
C LEU A 31 3.84 -12.69 -10.86
N CYS A 32 3.01 -11.66 -10.61
CA CYS A 32 1.62 -11.85 -10.20
C CYS A 32 0.82 -12.76 -11.17
N PRO A 33 0.96 -12.63 -12.51
CA PRO A 33 0.25 -13.54 -13.43
C PRO A 33 0.69 -15.01 -13.33
N LEU A 34 1.93 -15.29 -12.94
CA LEU A 34 2.40 -16.67 -12.72
C LEU A 34 1.77 -17.33 -11.48
N TYR A 35 1.11 -16.53 -10.65
CA TYR A 35 0.40 -16.94 -9.43
C TYR A 35 -1.10 -16.72 -9.56
N GLU A 36 -1.63 -16.53 -10.77
CA GLU A 36 -3.06 -16.30 -11.03
C GLU A 36 -3.57 -15.09 -10.24
N ILE A 37 -2.78 -14.02 -10.22
CA ILE A 37 -3.17 -12.68 -9.79
C ILE A 37 -3.05 -11.81 -11.04
N ASP A 38 -4.02 -11.92 -11.94
CA ASP A 38 -3.98 -11.29 -13.26
C ASP A 38 -5.29 -10.58 -13.66
N LEU A 39 -6.35 -10.76 -12.88
CA LEU A 39 -7.60 -10.01 -13.02
C LEU A 39 -7.58 -8.69 -12.24
N PRO A 40 -8.29 -7.65 -12.73
CA PRO A 40 -8.37 -6.37 -12.03
C PRO A 40 -8.81 -6.49 -10.57
N GLN A 41 -9.78 -7.35 -10.27
CA GLN A 41 -10.29 -7.55 -8.91
C GLN A 41 -9.24 -8.17 -7.97
N GLU A 42 -8.49 -9.16 -8.44
CA GLU A 42 -7.41 -9.80 -7.69
C GLU A 42 -6.31 -8.78 -7.35
N TYR A 43 -5.91 -7.95 -8.34
CA TYR A 43 -4.98 -6.85 -8.11
C TYR A 43 -5.52 -5.82 -7.12
N CYS A 44 -6.83 -5.52 -7.14
CA CYS A 44 -7.42 -4.61 -6.16
C CYS A 44 -7.20 -5.12 -4.73
N HIS A 45 -7.48 -6.41 -4.48
CA HIS A 45 -7.26 -7.02 -3.17
C HIS A 45 -5.77 -7.06 -2.81
N PHE A 46 -4.93 -7.55 -3.72
CA PHE A 46 -3.49 -7.69 -3.47
C PHE A 46 -2.82 -6.34 -3.18
N LEU A 47 -3.05 -5.33 -4.03
CA LEU A 47 -2.41 -4.02 -3.92
C LEU A 47 -2.93 -3.21 -2.73
N ALA A 48 -4.18 -3.40 -2.31
CA ALA A 48 -4.70 -2.77 -1.11
C ALA A 48 -3.95 -3.23 0.16
N GLN A 49 -3.71 -4.54 0.26
CA GLN A 49 -2.91 -5.10 1.35
C GLN A 49 -1.46 -4.66 1.24
N ALA A 50 -0.87 -4.78 0.05
CA ALA A 50 0.52 -4.42 -0.19
C ALA A 50 0.80 -2.95 0.15
N CYS A 51 -0.11 -2.04 -0.23
CA CYS A 51 0.02 -0.62 0.05
C CYS A 51 0.09 -0.34 1.56
N HIS A 52 -0.79 -0.96 2.35
CA HIS A 52 -0.79 -0.80 3.81
C HIS A 52 0.47 -1.38 4.46
N GLU A 53 0.87 -2.60 4.07
CA GLU A 53 1.98 -3.32 4.71
C GLU A 53 3.37 -2.70 4.41
N THR A 54 3.45 -1.88 3.37
CA THR A 54 4.70 -1.25 2.90
C THR A 54 4.79 0.24 3.19
N ASP A 55 3.92 0.78 4.05
CA ASP A 55 3.79 2.22 4.33
C ASP A 55 3.63 3.00 3.02
N HIS A 56 2.59 2.68 2.24
CA HIS A 56 2.28 3.30 0.95
C HIS A 56 3.37 3.05 -0.11
N PHE A 57 3.86 1.81 -0.20
CA PHE A 57 4.96 1.41 -1.08
C PHE A 57 6.25 2.20 -0.82
N LYS A 58 6.51 2.60 0.43
CA LYS A 58 7.69 3.36 0.82
C LYS A 58 8.84 2.48 1.29
N THR A 59 8.55 1.31 1.85
CA THR A 59 9.56 0.41 2.40
C THR A 59 9.19 -1.06 2.22
N LEU A 60 10.20 -1.91 2.05
CA LEU A 60 10.09 -3.38 2.10
C LEU A 60 10.78 -3.96 3.34
N ARG A 61 11.13 -3.09 4.28
CA ARG A 61 11.79 -3.42 5.54
C ARG A 61 10.99 -2.81 6.67
N GLU A 62 10.69 -3.59 7.70
CA GLU A 62 10.03 -3.02 8.87
C GLU A 62 10.91 -1.96 9.56
N TYR A 63 10.24 -1.00 10.18
CA TYR A 63 10.89 0.05 10.97
C TYR A 63 11.35 -0.42 12.34
N ALA A 64 10.78 -1.51 12.87
CA ALA A 64 11.22 -2.06 14.14
C ALA A 64 12.66 -2.59 14.06
N SER A 65 13.33 -2.65 15.21
CA SER A 65 14.71 -3.14 15.28
C SER A 65 14.81 -4.65 15.05
N GLY A 66 13.74 -5.40 15.33
CA GLY A 66 13.74 -6.87 15.34
C GLY A 66 14.11 -7.48 16.70
N ASN A 67 14.54 -6.68 17.69
CA ASN A 67 14.93 -7.19 19.02
C ASN A 67 13.78 -7.96 19.71
N ALA A 68 12.53 -7.61 19.42
CA ALA A 68 11.35 -8.29 19.97
C ALA A 68 11.19 -9.73 19.46
N TYR A 69 11.89 -10.12 18.39
CA TYR A 69 11.88 -11.46 17.83
C TYR A 69 13.03 -12.33 18.34
N GLU A 70 13.95 -11.78 19.13
CA GLU A 70 15.09 -12.54 19.67
C GLU A 70 14.59 -13.70 20.55
N GLY A 71 15.14 -14.90 20.34
CA GLY A 71 14.77 -16.10 21.11
C GLY A 71 13.35 -16.63 20.86
N ARG A 72 12.57 -16.06 19.92
CA ARG A 72 11.23 -16.55 19.59
C ARG A 72 11.29 -17.91 18.90
N GLN A 73 11.04 -18.96 19.68
CA GLN A 73 11.07 -20.35 19.21
C GLN A 73 10.04 -20.64 18.12
N ASP A 74 8.85 -20.04 18.20
CA ASP A 74 7.79 -20.17 17.19
C ASP A 74 8.16 -19.54 15.84
N LEU A 75 9.16 -18.65 15.82
CA LEU A 75 9.75 -18.06 14.61
C LEU A 75 11.03 -18.77 14.17
N GLY A 76 11.47 -19.81 14.90
CA GLY A 76 12.72 -20.50 14.68
C GLY A 76 13.97 -19.68 15.05
N ASN A 77 13.81 -18.57 15.76
CA ASN A 77 14.92 -17.71 16.19
C ASN A 77 15.60 -18.32 17.42
N THR A 78 16.47 -19.29 17.20
CA THR A 78 17.14 -20.07 18.26
C THR A 78 18.63 -19.76 18.41
N GLN A 79 19.19 -18.95 17.52
CA GLN A 79 20.58 -18.52 17.60
C GLN A 79 20.68 -17.05 18.05
N PRO A 80 21.70 -16.68 18.84
CA PRO A 80 21.91 -15.29 19.24
C PRO A 80 21.99 -14.34 18.04
N GLY A 81 21.17 -13.29 18.07
CA GLY A 81 21.12 -12.25 17.03
C GLY A 81 20.09 -12.50 15.93
N ASP A 82 19.37 -13.63 15.99
CA ASP A 82 18.34 -13.99 15.02
C ASP A 82 17.21 -12.96 14.94
N GLY A 83 16.86 -12.31 16.05
CA GLY A 83 15.75 -11.36 16.08
C GLY A 83 15.97 -10.18 15.13
N VAL A 84 17.15 -9.57 15.19
CA VAL A 84 17.52 -8.45 14.29
C VAL A 84 17.82 -8.96 12.89
N ARG A 85 18.49 -10.12 12.77
CA ARG A 85 18.88 -10.69 11.47
C ARG A 85 17.66 -11.03 10.63
N PHE A 86 16.67 -11.71 11.21
CA PHE A 86 15.44 -12.18 10.55
C PHE A 86 14.21 -11.34 10.89
N LYS A 87 14.42 -10.05 11.03
CA LYS A 87 13.36 -9.06 11.18
C LYS A 87 12.51 -8.95 9.89
N GLY A 88 11.31 -8.40 9.98
CA GLY A 88 10.31 -8.27 8.92
C GLY A 88 10.82 -7.62 7.62
N ARG A 89 10.67 -8.34 6.51
CA ARG A 89 10.98 -7.89 5.14
C ARG A 89 9.96 -8.34 4.10
N GLY A 90 9.99 -7.70 2.93
CA GLY A 90 9.08 -7.93 1.82
C GLY A 90 7.71 -7.28 2.02
N ILE A 91 6.80 -7.47 1.06
CA ILE A 91 5.49 -6.82 1.08
C ILE A 91 4.63 -7.31 2.26
N PHE A 92 4.64 -8.60 2.58
CA PHE A 92 3.83 -9.18 3.66
C PHE A 92 4.67 -9.62 4.88
N GLN A 93 5.74 -8.88 5.18
CA GLN A 93 6.50 -8.93 6.44
C GLN A 93 6.97 -10.34 6.86
N THR A 94 7.76 -11.00 6.02
CA THR A 94 8.44 -12.26 6.37
C THR A 94 9.36 -12.02 7.57
N THR A 95 9.12 -12.71 8.67
CA THR A 95 9.83 -12.54 9.95
C THR A 95 10.19 -13.90 10.54
N GLY A 96 11.41 -14.06 11.07
CA GLY A 96 11.85 -15.27 11.75
C GLY A 96 12.64 -16.24 10.87
N ARG A 97 13.74 -16.80 11.40
CA ARG A 97 14.65 -17.71 10.70
C ARG A 97 13.93 -18.84 9.99
N ALA A 98 12.92 -19.45 10.62
CA ALA A 98 12.17 -20.56 10.03
C ALA A 98 11.48 -20.15 8.72
N ASN A 99 10.89 -18.96 8.69
CA ASN A 99 10.18 -18.45 7.51
C ASN A 99 11.15 -18.07 6.38
N TYR A 100 12.31 -17.50 6.72
CA TYR A 100 13.38 -17.23 5.74
C TYR A 100 13.89 -18.52 5.09
N LEU A 101 14.12 -19.56 5.90
CA LEU A 101 14.53 -20.87 5.43
C LEU A 101 13.47 -21.51 4.52
N GLU A 102 12.20 -21.44 4.90
CA GLU A 102 11.08 -21.98 4.10
C GLU A 102 11.01 -21.33 2.71
N LEU A 103 11.17 -20.01 2.63
CA LEU A 103 11.23 -19.31 1.35
C LEU A 103 12.44 -19.75 0.52
N GLY A 104 13.60 -19.98 1.13
CA GLY A 104 14.77 -20.47 0.41
C GLY A 104 14.53 -21.85 -0.20
N ILE A 105 13.89 -22.74 0.56
CA ILE A 105 13.48 -24.06 0.07
C ILE A 105 12.52 -23.94 -1.12
N LYS A 106 11.49 -23.09 -1.01
CA LYS A 106 10.53 -22.86 -2.11
C LYS A 106 11.18 -22.28 -3.35
N LYS A 107 12.21 -21.44 -3.19
CA LYS A 107 12.99 -20.89 -4.31
C LYS A 107 13.94 -21.90 -4.94
N GLY A 108 14.10 -23.09 -4.35
CA GLY A 108 15.05 -24.12 -4.79
C GLY A 108 16.48 -23.88 -4.31
N ARG A 109 16.70 -22.93 -3.39
CA ARG A 109 18.00 -22.59 -2.80
C ARG A 109 17.83 -22.38 -1.30
N ARG A 110 17.83 -23.50 -0.56
CA ARG A 110 17.47 -23.59 0.86
C ARG A 110 17.97 -22.42 1.72
N ASP A 111 19.27 -22.14 1.69
CA ASP A 111 19.88 -21.18 2.62
C ASP A 111 19.95 -19.75 2.06
N MET A 112 19.46 -19.50 0.84
CA MET A 112 19.59 -18.22 0.14
C MET A 112 19.18 -16.99 0.99
N PHE A 113 18.01 -17.06 1.62
CA PHE A 113 17.51 -15.96 2.46
C PHE A 113 17.99 -16.06 3.92
N VAL A 114 18.46 -17.23 4.37
CA VAL A 114 19.09 -17.35 5.70
C VAL A 114 20.46 -16.66 5.69
N ASP A 115 21.21 -16.88 4.63
CA ASP A 115 22.54 -16.31 4.40
C ASP A 115 22.45 -14.81 4.07
N ASN A 116 21.49 -14.42 3.23
CA ASN A 116 21.33 -13.06 2.73
C ASN A 116 19.87 -12.56 2.93
N PRO A 117 19.44 -12.30 4.18
CA PRO A 117 18.04 -11.95 4.48
C PRO A 117 17.57 -10.66 3.81
N GLU A 118 18.47 -9.71 3.55
CA GLU A 118 18.22 -8.45 2.85
C GLU A 118 17.77 -8.64 1.40
N LEU A 119 17.96 -9.82 0.80
CA LEU A 119 17.38 -10.11 -0.51
C LEU A 119 15.85 -9.93 -0.52
N LEU A 120 15.15 -10.22 0.59
CA LEU A 120 13.71 -9.98 0.69
C LEU A 120 13.32 -8.49 0.71
N GLU A 121 14.29 -7.57 0.82
CA GLU A 121 14.05 -6.12 0.64
C GLU A 121 14.15 -5.70 -0.84
N GLN A 122 14.61 -6.60 -1.73
CA GLN A 122 14.66 -6.33 -3.16
C GLN A 122 13.27 -6.52 -3.80
N PRO A 123 12.83 -5.63 -4.70
CA PRO A 123 11.50 -5.68 -5.31
C PRO A 123 11.12 -7.03 -5.92
N GLU A 124 12.07 -7.71 -6.60
CA GLU A 124 11.85 -9.06 -7.16
C GLU A 124 11.39 -10.04 -6.08
N TYR A 125 12.20 -10.22 -5.03
CA TYR A 125 11.94 -11.21 -3.98
C TYR A 125 10.82 -10.77 -3.05
N ALA A 126 10.61 -9.47 -2.88
CA ALA A 126 9.48 -8.94 -2.13
C ALA A 126 8.14 -9.22 -2.82
N VAL A 127 8.04 -9.06 -4.14
CA VAL A 127 6.85 -9.42 -4.91
C VAL A 127 6.69 -10.93 -4.96
N TRP A 128 7.76 -11.67 -5.24
CA TRP A 128 7.73 -13.14 -5.30
C TRP A 128 7.26 -13.76 -3.97
N SER A 129 7.85 -13.35 -2.84
CA SER A 129 7.45 -13.86 -1.51
C SER A 129 6.03 -13.45 -1.13
N ALA A 130 5.54 -12.31 -1.61
CA ALA A 130 4.15 -11.91 -1.44
C ALA A 130 3.18 -12.79 -2.24
N CYS A 131 3.55 -13.18 -3.47
CA CYS A 131 2.80 -14.13 -4.27
C CYS A 131 2.80 -15.53 -3.63
N GLU A 132 3.94 -15.99 -3.08
CA GLU A 132 4.01 -17.23 -2.29
C GLU A 132 3.10 -17.19 -1.06
N TYR A 133 3.12 -16.08 -0.32
CA TYR A 133 2.24 -15.86 0.83
C TYR A 133 0.76 -15.96 0.42
N TRP A 134 0.42 -15.33 -0.71
CA TRP A 134 -0.93 -15.27 -1.25
C TRP A 134 -1.45 -16.66 -1.66
N LYS A 135 -0.66 -17.36 -2.47
CA LYS A 135 -0.95 -18.72 -2.97
C LYS A 135 -1.09 -19.72 -1.83
N THR A 136 -0.13 -19.76 -0.91
CA THR A 136 -0.12 -20.72 0.21
C THR A 136 -1.31 -20.54 1.18
N ARG A 137 -2.01 -19.41 1.10
CA ARG A 137 -3.20 -19.12 1.90
C ARG A 137 -4.51 -19.24 1.13
N GLY A 138 -4.47 -19.59 -0.16
CA GLY A 138 -5.65 -19.69 -1.02
C GLY A 138 -6.39 -18.37 -1.15
N LEU A 139 -5.65 -17.26 -1.28
CA LEU A 139 -6.28 -15.93 -1.31
C LEU A 139 -6.84 -15.55 -2.69
N ASN A 140 -6.48 -16.27 -3.76
CA ASN A 140 -7.12 -16.12 -5.08
C ASN A 140 -8.61 -16.45 -5.00
N ASP A 141 -8.96 -17.59 -4.40
CA ASP A 141 -10.36 -17.99 -4.22
C ASP A 141 -11.16 -16.91 -3.51
N ILE A 142 -10.60 -16.34 -2.44
CA ILE A 142 -11.24 -15.26 -1.68
C ILE A 142 -11.35 -13.99 -2.52
N ALA A 143 -10.32 -13.64 -3.30
CA ALA A 143 -10.29 -12.43 -4.12
C ALA A 143 -11.24 -12.50 -5.33
N ASN A 144 -11.65 -13.70 -5.74
CA ASN A 144 -12.57 -13.94 -6.84
C ASN A 144 -14.05 -13.98 -6.43
N HIS A 145 -14.35 -13.90 -5.12
CA HIS A 145 -15.72 -13.70 -4.64
C HIS A 145 -16.27 -12.33 -5.04
N ALA A 146 -17.58 -12.22 -5.21
CA ALA A 146 -18.20 -10.92 -5.42
C ALA A 146 -18.06 -10.06 -4.15
N ASP A 147 -17.94 -8.74 -4.29
CA ASP A 147 -17.81 -7.84 -3.13
C ASP A 147 -19.00 -7.89 -2.17
N SER A 148 -20.17 -8.28 -2.69
CA SER A 148 -21.40 -8.48 -1.92
C SER A 148 -21.41 -9.79 -1.12
N ASP A 149 -20.48 -10.70 -1.38
CA ASP A 149 -20.44 -11.99 -0.71
C ASP A 149 -20.07 -11.82 0.77
N VAL A 150 -20.70 -12.65 1.59
CA VAL A 150 -20.44 -12.71 3.03
C VAL A 150 -19.72 -14.01 3.35
N LEU A 151 -18.44 -13.89 3.72
CA LEU A 151 -17.55 -15.00 4.01
C LEU A 151 -17.43 -15.21 5.52
N LYS A 152 -17.55 -16.47 5.96
CA LYS A 152 -17.44 -16.83 7.37
C LYS A 152 -15.99 -17.10 7.76
N LYS A 153 -15.51 -16.44 8.81
CA LYS A 153 -14.17 -16.67 9.36
C LYS A 153 -14.21 -16.90 10.87
N LYS A 154 -13.66 -18.04 11.32
CA LYS A 154 -13.39 -18.24 12.75
C LYS A 154 -12.19 -17.38 13.18
N HIS A 155 -12.36 -16.56 14.20
CA HIS A 155 -11.31 -15.74 14.80
C HIS A 155 -11.49 -15.65 16.31
N LYS A 156 -10.47 -16.06 17.07
CA LYS A 156 -10.45 -16.03 18.54
C LYS A 156 -11.73 -16.58 19.20
N GLY A 157 -12.26 -17.68 18.66
CA GLY A 157 -13.45 -18.36 19.20
C GLY A 157 -14.79 -17.89 18.64
N ALA A 158 -14.84 -16.73 17.95
CA ALA A 158 -16.04 -16.23 17.28
C ALA A 158 -16.06 -16.60 15.79
N VAL A 159 -17.26 -16.64 15.20
CA VAL A 159 -17.45 -16.68 13.73
C VAL A 159 -17.84 -15.28 13.29
N LEU A 160 -17.04 -14.71 12.39
CA LEU A 160 -17.26 -13.40 11.80
C LEU A 160 -17.84 -13.55 10.40
N ASP A 161 -18.77 -12.67 10.04
CA ASP A 161 -19.27 -12.47 8.68
C ASP A 161 -18.48 -11.29 8.08
N LEU A 162 -17.72 -11.53 7.00
CA LEU A 162 -16.75 -10.59 6.44
C LEU A 162 -16.94 -10.47 4.93
N SER A 163 -16.75 -9.28 4.36
CA SER A 163 -16.56 -9.15 2.91
C SER A 163 -15.22 -9.75 2.46
N PRO A 164 -14.99 -10.00 1.16
CA PRO A 164 -13.72 -10.54 0.66
C PRO A 164 -12.48 -9.75 1.10
N VAL A 165 -12.51 -8.41 1.01
CA VAL A 165 -11.38 -7.56 1.44
C VAL A 165 -11.15 -7.64 2.95
N GLU A 166 -12.20 -7.78 3.75
CA GLU A 166 -12.09 -7.93 5.19
C GLU A 166 -11.52 -9.29 5.55
N TYR A 167 -12.01 -10.37 4.91
CA TYR A 167 -11.48 -11.71 5.09
C TYR A 167 -9.98 -11.75 4.80
N ILE A 168 -9.55 -11.22 3.66
CA ILE A 168 -8.14 -11.14 3.27
C ILE A 168 -7.34 -10.33 4.30
N SER A 169 -7.85 -9.17 4.75
CA SER A 169 -7.18 -8.36 5.77
C SER A 169 -6.95 -9.13 7.07
N TYR A 170 -7.93 -9.93 7.50
CA TYR A 170 -7.78 -10.81 8.67
C TYR A 170 -6.79 -11.96 8.44
N ARG A 171 -6.57 -12.41 7.20
CA ARG A 171 -5.53 -13.40 6.88
C ARG A 171 -4.15 -12.77 6.88
N VAL A 172 -4.01 -11.57 6.31
CA VAL A 172 -2.73 -10.85 6.20
C VAL A 172 -2.20 -10.44 7.57
N ASN A 173 -3.02 -9.74 8.36
CA ASN A 173 -2.59 -9.13 9.63
C ASN A 173 -2.99 -9.94 10.88
N GLY A 174 -3.76 -11.03 10.72
CA GLY A 174 -4.21 -11.85 11.85
C GLY A 174 -5.27 -11.18 12.73
N GLY A 175 -5.96 -10.15 12.22
CA GLY A 175 -6.99 -9.38 12.93
C GLY A 175 -7.40 -8.12 12.18
N ASN A 176 -8.18 -7.25 12.82
CA ASN A 176 -8.74 -6.03 12.21
C ASN A 176 -7.83 -4.78 12.26
N ARG A 177 -6.58 -4.90 12.72
CA ARG A 177 -5.66 -3.74 12.75
C ARG A 177 -5.41 -3.25 11.32
N GLY A 178 -5.63 -1.94 11.11
CA GLY A 178 -5.47 -1.32 9.79
C GLY A 178 -6.58 -1.64 8.79
N LEU A 179 -7.67 -2.26 9.22
CA LEU A 179 -8.75 -2.71 8.32
C LEU A 179 -9.36 -1.56 7.51
N ASP A 180 -9.68 -0.44 8.16
CA ASP A 180 -10.31 0.71 7.50
C ASP A 180 -9.43 1.29 6.39
N GLU A 181 -8.12 1.32 6.63
CA GLU A 181 -7.16 1.82 5.64
C GLU A 181 -7.02 0.85 4.45
N ARG A 182 -6.96 -0.46 4.70
CA ARG A 182 -6.96 -1.47 3.63
C ARG A 182 -8.24 -1.39 2.80
N LYS A 183 -9.40 -1.21 3.43
CA LYS A 183 -10.68 -1.01 2.72
C LYS A 183 -10.64 0.26 1.87
N LYS A 184 -10.08 1.35 2.39
CA LYS A 184 -9.89 2.59 1.63
C LYS A 184 -8.98 2.37 0.41
N PHE A 185 -7.83 1.71 0.57
CA PHE A 185 -6.94 1.41 -0.55
C PHE A 185 -7.61 0.49 -1.57
N TYR A 186 -8.38 -0.50 -1.11
CA TYR A 186 -9.18 -1.37 -1.97
C TYR A 186 -10.16 -0.57 -2.82
N SER A 187 -10.97 0.30 -2.21
CA SER A 187 -11.91 1.15 -2.97
C SER A 187 -11.22 2.14 -3.91
N ILE A 188 -9.97 2.54 -3.66
CA ILE A 188 -9.19 3.34 -4.62
C ILE A 188 -8.68 2.46 -5.75
N ALA A 189 -8.17 1.26 -5.44
CA ALA A 189 -7.69 0.29 -6.42
C ALA A 189 -8.79 -0.08 -7.41
N GLN A 190 -10.02 -0.32 -6.94
CA GLN A 190 -11.18 -0.55 -7.82
C GLN A 190 -11.36 0.60 -8.82
N ARG A 191 -11.44 1.83 -8.33
CA ARG A 191 -11.60 3.02 -9.18
C ARG A 191 -10.51 3.17 -10.24
N VAL A 192 -9.27 2.80 -9.94
CA VAL A 192 -8.15 3.02 -10.88
C VAL A 192 -7.80 1.81 -11.75
N LEU A 193 -8.25 0.61 -11.39
CA LEU A 193 -7.93 -0.63 -12.11
C LEU A 193 -9.12 -1.23 -12.85
N THR A 194 -10.35 -0.95 -12.43
CA THR A 194 -11.56 -1.54 -13.04
C THR A 194 -12.36 -0.55 -13.89
N GLU A 195 -12.18 0.75 -13.69
CA GLU A 195 -12.84 1.75 -14.53
C GLU A 195 -12.06 1.96 -15.83
N PRO A 196 -12.71 1.97 -17.01
CA PRO A 196 -12.03 2.32 -18.25
C PRO A 196 -11.50 3.75 -18.14
N ALA A 197 -10.22 3.95 -18.49
CA ALA A 197 -9.59 5.25 -18.44
C ALA A 197 -10.49 6.29 -19.14
N ALA A 198 -10.92 7.32 -18.40
CA ALA A 198 -11.71 8.39 -18.98
C ALA A 198 -10.96 8.96 -20.19
N PRO A 199 -11.64 9.21 -21.34
CA PRO A 199 -10.98 9.72 -22.52
C PRO A 199 -10.25 11.01 -22.14
N ARG A 200 -8.93 11.04 -22.35
CA ARG A 200 -8.13 12.25 -22.14
C ARG A 200 -8.71 13.33 -23.04
N LEU A 201 -9.40 14.31 -22.45
CA LEU A 201 -9.71 15.56 -23.13
C LEU A 201 -8.38 16.20 -23.52
N VAL A 202 -7.99 16.02 -24.78
CA VAL A 202 -6.94 16.81 -25.39
C VAL A 202 -7.39 18.26 -25.26
N ARG A 203 -6.75 19.02 -24.38
CA ARG A 203 -6.94 20.47 -24.31
C ARG A 203 -6.49 21.04 -25.65
N GLY A 204 -7.44 21.19 -26.58
CA GLY A 204 -7.23 21.93 -27.80
C GLY A 204 -6.68 23.30 -27.44
N ARG A 205 -5.51 23.64 -28.00
CA ARG A 205 -4.98 24.99 -27.94
C ARG A 205 -6.08 25.95 -28.41
N ALA A 206 -6.59 26.76 -27.49
CA ALA A 206 -7.47 27.86 -27.85
C ALA A 206 -6.71 28.78 -28.82
N LEU A 207 -7.14 28.83 -30.09
CA LEU A 207 -6.71 29.88 -30.99
C LEU A 207 -7.15 31.22 -30.40
N ALA A 208 -6.17 32.05 -30.03
CA ALA A 208 -6.40 33.42 -29.62
C ALA A 208 -7.06 34.19 -30.77
N ARG A 209 -8.37 34.44 -30.67
CA ARG A 209 -9.06 35.41 -31.53
C ARG A 209 -8.53 36.81 -31.19
N LYS A 210 -7.72 37.40 -32.09
CA LYS A 210 -7.35 38.82 -32.03
C LYS A 210 -8.63 39.67 -32.13
N ARG A 211 -8.98 40.33 -31.03
CA ARG A 211 -10.07 41.31 -30.98
C ARG A 211 -9.55 42.64 -31.53
N ALA A 212 -10.09 43.09 -32.65
CA ALA A 212 -9.78 44.40 -33.23
C ALA A 212 -10.20 45.52 -32.27
N LYS A 213 -9.25 46.40 -31.90
CA LYS A 213 -9.50 47.62 -31.11
C LYS A 213 -10.29 48.62 -31.96
N LYS A 214 -11.57 48.83 -31.68
CA LYS A 214 -12.26 50.08 -32.03
C LYS A 214 -11.85 51.15 -31.00
N ARG A 215 -11.25 52.24 -31.50
CA ARG A 215 -10.92 53.46 -30.73
C ARG A 215 -12.23 54.19 -30.41
N THR A 216 -12.40 54.60 -29.16
CA THR A 216 -13.30 55.68 -28.74
C THR A 216 -12.58 56.57 -27.72
N PRO A 217 -12.90 57.87 -27.67
CA PRO A 217 -12.00 58.90 -27.17
C PRO A 217 -12.07 59.11 -25.66
N SER A 218 -11.00 59.74 -25.16
CA SER A 218 -10.71 60.07 -23.78
C SER A 218 -11.70 61.07 -23.16
N ILE A 219 -12.16 60.80 -21.94
CA ILE A 219 -12.66 61.82 -21.01
C ILE A 219 -11.80 61.76 -19.73
N LYS A 220 -11.39 62.94 -19.26
CA LYS A 220 -10.45 63.20 -18.18
C LYS A 220 -11.05 62.96 -16.78
N ARG A 221 -10.11 62.80 -15.84
CA ARG A 221 -10.15 62.49 -14.40
C ARG A 221 -11.00 63.43 -13.52
N ASN A 222 -11.43 62.90 -12.36
CA ASN A 222 -11.10 63.39 -11.00
C ASN A 222 -11.47 62.29 -9.97
N SER A 223 -10.50 61.66 -9.30
CA SER A 223 -9.92 62.01 -7.99
C SER A 223 -10.92 61.87 -6.82
N THR A 224 -10.63 60.91 -5.92
CA THR A 224 -10.54 61.13 -4.46
C THR A 224 -10.12 59.84 -3.76
N ARG A 225 -9.57 60.05 -2.57
CA ARG A 225 -8.58 59.29 -1.80
C ARG A 225 -9.27 58.86 -0.51
N SER A 226 -9.06 57.63 -0.03
CA SER A 226 -8.93 57.40 1.42
C SER A 226 -8.35 56.04 1.76
N ALA A 227 -7.54 56.04 2.81
CA ALA A 227 -6.78 54.94 3.36
C ALA A 227 -7.23 54.70 4.82
N ARG A 228 -7.23 53.44 5.28
CA ARG A 228 -6.94 52.98 6.66
C ARG A 228 -7.18 51.46 6.71
N LYS A 229 -6.25 50.56 7.05
CA LYS A 229 -5.30 50.39 8.18
C LYS A 229 -5.97 49.77 9.43
N SER A 230 -5.33 48.70 9.94
CA SER A 230 -5.44 48.04 11.26
C SER A 230 -6.50 46.92 11.37
N ARG A 231 -6.34 45.83 12.16
CA ARG A 231 -5.38 45.49 13.23
C ARG A 231 -5.47 43.99 13.59
N LYS A 232 -4.37 43.50 14.17
CA LYS A 232 -4.04 42.31 14.99
C LYS A 232 -5.16 41.52 15.71
N THR A 233 -4.91 40.21 15.95
CA THR A 233 -4.78 39.45 17.25
C THR A 233 -4.69 37.94 16.91
N SER A 234 -3.69 37.10 17.23
CA SER A 234 -3.03 36.63 18.48
C SER A 234 -3.81 35.60 19.33
N SER A 235 -3.05 34.63 19.89
CA SER A 235 -3.35 33.51 20.82
C SER A 235 -3.60 32.14 20.14
N ALA A 236 -2.88 31.02 20.36
CA ALA A 236 -2.04 30.43 21.41
C ALA A 236 -2.79 29.64 22.51
N SER A 237 -2.67 28.30 22.52
CA SER A 237 -2.55 27.39 23.69
C SER A 237 -2.66 25.92 23.22
N LYS A 238 -1.64 25.05 23.45
CA LYS A 238 -1.48 24.06 24.56
C LYS A 238 -2.61 23.00 24.60
N ALA A 239 -2.43 21.70 24.88
CA ALA A 239 -1.31 20.88 25.35
C ALA A 239 -1.65 19.36 25.24
N LYS A 240 -0.58 18.54 25.22
CA LYS A 240 -0.35 17.23 25.86
C LYS A 240 -1.53 16.33 26.30
N SER A 241 -1.45 15.06 25.88
CA SER A 241 -1.60 13.82 26.70
C SER A 241 -1.14 12.64 25.81
N ALA A 242 -0.07 11.87 26.06
CA ALA A 242 0.36 11.03 27.18
C ALA A 242 -0.43 9.72 27.38
N ARG A 243 0.26 8.60 27.08
CA ARG A 243 0.34 7.33 27.83
C ARG A 243 -0.54 6.13 27.44
N ALA A 244 0.17 5.12 26.92
CA ALA A 244 0.21 3.69 27.30
C ALA A 244 -1.07 2.84 27.45
N SER A 245 -1.06 1.67 26.79
CA SER A 245 -1.19 0.31 27.38
C SER A 245 -1.03 -0.73 26.26
N ARG A 246 0.03 -1.55 26.20
CA ARG A 246 0.21 -2.88 26.85
C ARG A 246 -1.06 -3.75 26.85
N ARG A 247 -1.07 -4.81 26.04
CA ARG A 247 -1.35 -6.24 26.38
C ARG A 247 -1.55 -7.05 25.08
N LYS A 248 -0.66 -8.01 24.80
CA LYS A 248 -0.92 -9.47 24.85
C LYS A 248 -2.11 -9.90 23.97
N LEU A 249 -1.80 -10.52 22.84
CA LEU A 249 -2.38 -11.74 22.25
C LEU A 249 -1.86 -11.88 20.82
#